data_AF-A0A5J4VK69-F1
#
_entry.id   AF-A0A5J4VK69-F1
#
_cell.length_a   1.000
_cell.length_b   1.000
_cell.length_c   1.000
_cell.angle_alpha   90.00
_cell.angle_beta   90.00
_cell.angle_gamma   90.00
#
_symmetry.space_group_name_H-M   'P 1'
#
loop_
_entity.id
_entity.type
_entity.pdbx_description
1 polymer ?
#
loop_
_entity_poly.entity_id
_entity_poly.type
_entity_poly.pdbx_seq_one_letter_code
_entity_poly.pdbx_strand_id
1 'polypeptide(L)'
;MKVLIDKIVILNREAQLSDQINEDNRYEQEIQLEKNKAQIEHQLKAQQELLNNQRVIVEKVQGRANQEEIRRKEAELQRGQLQGECKIIQRENLKLKKLLTQYLTEAEQLQFEEDDQIENEKNKEMKQKEELKHREYQSKLHNQRSGLLTTIIQEKDLEKRKIIPWQKIAKDMNKPINEENEEEIQELQEKIEQGCETIKSTLQGKIVYVKRKEIIQRGIVEGLINIFEHRDLKLVTRSQTVAFANLTAPCSTDTLILLYEKQHYPGLMRLFDHQNQLIVDDAVASLFNIVCGGSSSVPETEAHPHYQSMIECDGIKKLHNLFQRSADKYSKDRSASALGKLYRMKEIEDAEMKADIIGHLKSINNDDAFTKREARAALREIMQNPEYNIVKVDDGEDCIVIE
;
A
#
# COMPACT_ATOMS: atom_id res chain seq x y z
N MET A 1 131.89 -115.17 -50.52
CA MET A 1 130.76 -115.11 -51.48
C MET A 1 129.41 -114.90 -50.79
N LYS A 2 129.09 -115.57 -49.67
CA LYS A 2 127.82 -115.39 -48.93
C LYS A 2 127.61 -113.98 -48.32
N VAL A 3 128.68 -113.33 -47.85
CA VAL A 3 128.65 -111.99 -47.21
C VAL A 3 128.33 -110.84 -48.18
N LEU A 4 128.56 -111.01 -49.49
CA LEU A 4 128.34 -109.94 -50.48
C LEU A 4 126.86 -109.82 -50.90
N ILE A 5 126.14 -110.94 -50.90
CA ILE A 5 124.73 -111.00 -51.34
C ILE A 5 123.83 -110.37 -50.26
N ASP A 6 124.08 -110.65 -48.98
CA ASP A 6 123.29 -110.07 -47.89
C ASP A 6 123.39 -108.54 -47.82
N LYS A 7 124.55 -107.97 -48.18
CA LYS A 7 124.75 -106.50 -48.21
C LYS A 7 123.97 -105.80 -49.32
N ILE A 8 123.84 -106.44 -50.48
CA ILE A 8 123.09 -105.88 -51.63
C ILE A 8 121.59 -105.90 -51.34
N VAL A 9 121.09 -106.96 -50.69
CA VAL A 9 119.67 -107.06 -50.32
C VAL A 9 119.29 -106.00 -49.28
N ILE A 10 120.17 -105.71 -48.32
CA ILE A 10 119.92 -104.67 -47.30
C ILE A 10 119.90 -103.27 -47.94
N LEU A 11 120.89 -102.93 -48.76
CA LEU A 11 120.96 -101.62 -49.42
C LEU A 11 119.77 -101.36 -50.34
N ASN A 12 119.29 -102.39 -51.06
CA ASN A 12 118.14 -102.23 -51.95
C ASN A 12 116.83 -102.03 -51.16
N ARG A 13 116.74 -102.61 -49.97
CA ARG A 13 115.59 -102.44 -49.09
C ARG A 13 115.61 -101.09 -48.37
N GLU A 14 116.78 -100.58 -48.01
CA GLU A 14 116.95 -99.22 -47.46
C GLU A 14 116.61 -98.14 -48.49
N ALA A 15 117.00 -98.32 -49.76
CA ALA A 15 116.64 -97.40 -50.84
C ALA A 15 115.12 -97.36 -51.07
N GLN A 16 114.46 -98.52 -51.12
CA GLN A 16 113.01 -98.61 -51.25
C GLN A 16 112.28 -97.97 -50.06
N LEU A 17 112.76 -98.17 -48.83
CA LEU A 17 112.19 -97.52 -47.65
C LEU A 17 112.37 -96.00 -47.68
N SER A 18 113.52 -95.50 -48.13
CA SER A 18 113.78 -94.06 -48.23
C SER A 18 112.91 -93.38 -49.28
N ASP A 19 112.67 -94.04 -50.42
CA ASP A 19 111.78 -93.51 -51.46
C ASP A 19 110.33 -93.49 -50.97
N GLN A 20 109.89 -94.54 -50.26
CA GLN A 20 108.56 -94.62 -49.65
C GLN A 20 108.34 -93.49 -48.63
N ILE A 21 109.31 -93.22 -47.75
CA ILE A 21 109.22 -92.14 -46.74
C ILE A 21 109.15 -90.76 -47.40
N ASN A 22 109.90 -90.53 -48.48
CA ASN A 22 109.86 -89.26 -49.21
C ASN A 22 108.53 -89.05 -49.94
N GLU A 23 107.92 -90.14 -50.42
CA GLU A 23 106.60 -90.11 -51.05
C GLU A 23 105.49 -89.87 -50.03
N ASP A 24 105.55 -90.54 -48.88
CA ASP A 24 104.64 -90.32 -47.75
C ASP A 24 104.74 -88.88 -47.21
N ASN A 25 105.95 -88.33 -47.09
CA ASN A 25 106.16 -86.94 -46.66
C ASN A 25 105.59 -85.92 -47.66
N ARG A 26 105.73 -86.16 -48.98
CA ARG A 26 105.10 -85.31 -50.00
C ARG A 26 103.58 -85.39 -49.91
N TYR A 27 103.05 -86.59 -49.74
CA TYR A 27 101.61 -86.83 -49.60
C TYR A 27 101.05 -86.13 -48.35
N GLU A 28 101.73 -86.19 -47.21
CA GLU A 28 101.36 -85.44 -46.01
C GLU A 28 101.40 -83.92 -46.21
N GLN A 29 102.41 -83.40 -46.93
CA GLN A 29 102.49 -81.97 -47.26
C GLN A 29 101.35 -81.52 -48.17
N GLU A 30 100.99 -82.31 -49.18
CA GLU A 30 99.84 -82.04 -50.06
C GLU A 30 98.53 -82.00 -49.28
N ILE A 31 98.30 -82.98 -48.40
CA ILE A 31 97.15 -83.01 -47.50
C ILE A 31 97.10 -81.75 -46.62
N GLN A 32 98.24 -81.33 -46.07
CA GLN A 32 98.28 -80.14 -45.22
C GLN A 32 98.04 -78.85 -46.02
N LEU A 33 98.55 -78.76 -47.24
CA LEU A 33 98.30 -77.63 -48.13
C LEU A 33 96.82 -77.55 -48.51
N GLU A 34 96.19 -78.68 -48.76
CA GLU A 34 94.77 -78.78 -49.10
C GLU A 34 93.87 -78.43 -47.91
N LYS A 35 94.23 -78.86 -46.69
CA LYS A 35 93.59 -78.40 -45.45
C LYS A 35 93.71 -76.89 -45.26
N ASN A 36 94.89 -76.32 -45.46
CA ASN A 36 95.11 -74.87 -45.35
C ASN A 36 94.31 -74.10 -46.40
N LYS A 37 94.25 -74.60 -47.64
CA LYS A 37 93.44 -74.02 -48.71
C LYS A 37 91.95 -74.04 -48.36
N ALA A 38 91.43 -75.18 -47.91
CA ALA A 38 90.05 -75.30 -47.45
C ALA A 38 89.73 -74.35 -46.28
N GLN A 39 90.67 -74.16 -45.36
CA GLN A 39 90.52 -73.23 -44.24
C GLN A 39 90.47 -71.77 -44.70
N ILE A 40 91.34 -71.37 -45.63
CA ILE A 40 91.33 -70.02 -46.22
C ILE A 40 90.03 -69.80 -47.01
N GLU A 41 89.58 -70.78 -47.80
CA GLU A 41 88.31 -70.69 -48.54
C GLU A 41 87.11 -70.53 -47.59
N HIS A 42 87.10 -71.27 -46.48
CA HIS A 42 86.07 -71.12 -45.44
C HIS A 42 86.10 -69.73 -44.80
N GLN A 43 87.28 -69.21 -44.46
CA GLN A 43 87.43 -67.86 -43.92
C GLN A 43 86.99 -66.77 -44.91
N LEU A 44 87.35 -66.91 -46.18
CA LEU A 44 86.93 -65.99 -47.23
C LEU A 44 85.41 -65.97 -47.39
N LYS A 45 84.77 -67.14 -47.36
CA LYS A 45 83.31 -67.27 -47.43
C LYS A 45 82.62 -66.62 -46.23
N ALA A 46 83.12 -66.85 -45.02
CA ALA A 46 82.60 -66.22 -43.81
C ALA A 46 82.75 -64.68 -43.85
N GLN A 47 83.86 -64.16 -44.38
CA GLN A 47 84.09 -62.73 -44.51
C GLN A 47 83.17 -62.09 -45.57
N GLN A 48 82.90 -62.80 -46.68
CA GLN A 48 81.93 -62.37 -47.69
C GLN A 48 80.50 -62.32 -47.12
N GLU A 49 80.11 -63.30 -46.31
CA GLU A 49 78.81 -63.30 -45.62
C GLU A 49 78.70 -62.12 -44.64
N LEU A 50 79.75 -61.85 -43.87
CA LEU A 50 79.79 -60.69 -42.96
C LEU A 50 79.65 -59.36 -43.73
N LEU A 51 80.38 -59.20 -44.83
CA LEU A 51 80.31 -57.99 -45.66
C LEU A 51 78.92 -57.81 -46.28
N ASN A 52 78.31 -58.89 -46.76
CA ASN A 52 76.94 -58.85 -47.29
C ASN A 52 75.93 -58.46 -46.20
N ASN A 53 76.05 -59.02 -45.00
CA ASN A 53 75.20 -58.66 -43.86
C ASN A 53 75.36 -57.19 -43.47
N GLN A 54 76.59 -56.67 -43.43
CA GLN A 54 76.84 -55.25 -43.19
C GLN A 54 76.21 -54.37 -44.26
N ARG A 55 76.33 -54.74 -45.55
CA ARG A 55 75.71 -54.00 -46.65
C ARG A 55 74.20 -53.91 -46.49
N VAL A 56 73.53 -55.02 -46.16
CA VAL A 56 72.08 -55.06 -45.92
C VAL A 56 71.68 -54.17 -44.73
N ILE A 57 72.48 -54.13 -43.66
CA ILE A 57 72.22 -53.25 -42.51
C ILE A 57 72.34 -51.78 -42.93
N VAL A 58 73.40 -51.42 -43.65
CA VAL A 58 73.62 -50.05 -44.13
C VAL A 58 72.48 -49.60 -45.04
N GLU A 59 72.06 -50.44 -45.99
CA GLU A 59 70.92 -50.16 -46.87
C GLU A 59 69.61 -49.95 -46.08
N LYS A 60 69.35 -50.78 -45.05
CA LYS A 60 68.19 -50.61 -44.16
C LYS A 60 68.25 -49.31 -43.36
N VAL A 61 69.41 -48.96 -42.81
CA VAL A 61 69.60 -47.72 -42.04
C VAL A 61 69.43 -46.51 -42.95
N GLN A 62 70.01 -46.54 -44.15
CA GLN A 62 69.84 -45.47 -45.14
C GLN A 62 68.38 -45.32 -45.57
N GLY A 63 67.67 -46.43 -45.80
CA GLY A 63 66.24 -46.43 -46.11
C GLY A 63 65.40 -45.78 -45.00
N ARG A 64 65.70 -46.10 -43.72
CA ARG A 64 65.05 -45.47 -42.56
C ARG A 64 65.37 -43.98 -42.45
N ALA A 65 66.63 -43.59 -42.66
CA ALA A 65 67.05 -42.19 -42.62
C ALA A 65 66.35 -41.37 -43.71
N ASN A 66 66.26 -41.88 -44.94
CA ASN A 66 65.56 -41.24 -46.04
C ASN A 66 64.05 -41.10 -45.76
N GLN A 67 63.41 -42.14 -45.20
CA GLN A 67 61.99 -42.08 -44.81
C GLN A 67 61.74 -41.04 -43.71
N GLU A 68 62.63 -40.95 -42.73
CA GLU A 68 62.54 -39.96 -41.66
C GLU A 68 62.74 -38.54 -42.20
N GLU A 69 63.63 -38.34 -43.16
CA GLU A 69 63.80 -37.05 -43.84
C GLU A 69 62.55 -36.63 -44.61
N ILE A 70 61.90 -37.56 -45.31
CA ILE A 70 60.61 -37.31 -46.00
C ILE A 70 59.55 -36.88 -44.98
N ARG A 71 59.39 -37.63 -43.88
CA ARG A 71 58.43 -37.29 -42.82
C ARG A 71 58.69 -35.92 -42.21
N ARG A 72 59.96 -35.55 -42.00
CA ARG A 72 60.33 -34.22 -41.50
C ARG A 72 59.93 -33.11 -42.47
N LYS A 73 60.21 -33.28 -43.77
CA LYS A 73 59.81 -32.31 -44.81
C LYS A 73 58.29 -32.16 -44.89
N GLU A 74 57.53 -33.26 -44.81
CA GLU A 74 56.07 -33.24 -44.78
C GLU A 74 55.53 -32.52 -43.54
N ALA A 75 56.08 -32.80 -42.36
CA ALA A 75 55.68 -32.14 -41.12
C ALA A 75 56.01 -30.63 -41.12
N GLU A 76 57.15 -30.23 -41.68
CA GLU A 76 57.51 -28.82 -41.86
C GLU A 76 56.55 -28.10 -42.80
N LEU A 77 56.16 -28.74 -43.92
CA LEU A 77 55.19 -28.20 -44.85
C LEU A 77 53.81 -28.01 -44.19
N GLN A 78 53.32 -29.03 -43.48
CA GLN A 78 52.05 -28.96 -42.75
C GLN A 78 52.08 -27.88 -41.66
N ARG A 79 53.18 -27.77 -40.91
CA ARG A 79 53.36 -26.70 -39.91
C ARG A 79 53.32 -25.32 -40.56
N GLY A 80 53.95 -25.16 -41.73
CA GLY A 80 53.89 -23.91 -42.51
C GLY A 80 52.48 -23.55 -42.95
N GLN A 81 51.71 -24.52 -43.43
CA GLN A 81 50.29 -24.35 -43.81
C GLN A 81 49.43 -23.94 -42.61
N LEU A 82 49.51 -24.69 -41.50
CA LEU A 82 48.77 -24.40 -40.26
C LEU A 82 49.11 -23.02 -39.68
N GLN A 83 50.38 -22.61 -39.74
CA GLN A 83 50.79 -21.26 -39.33
C GLN A 83 50.20 -20.17 -40.24
N GLY A 84 50.09 -20.44 -41.54
CA GLY A 84 49.41 -19.55 -42.49
C GLY A 84 47.92 -19.38 -42.15
N GLU A 85 47.21 -20.48 -41.97
CA GLU A 85 45.79 -20.50 -41.59
C GLU A 85 45.55 -19.81 -40.24
N CYS A 86 46.35 -20.10 -39.22
CA CYS A 86 46.27 -19.43 -37.92
C CYS A 86 46.41 -17.90 -38.04
N LYS A 87 47.32 -17.41 -38.89
CA LYS A 87 47.49 -15.96 -39.12
C LYS A 87 46.27 -15.34 -39.82
N ILE A 88 45.62 -16.08 -40.73
CA ILE A 88 44.40 -15.62 -41.40
C ILE A 88 43.26 -15.51 -40.39
N ILE A 89 43.02 -16.58 -39.62
CA ILE A 89 41.98 -16.62 -38.58
C ILE A 89 42.18 -15.50 -37.55
N GLN A 90 43.42 -15.24 -37.11
CA GLN A 90 43.72 -14.15 -36.19
C GLN A 90 43.35 -12.76 -36.76
N ARG A 91 43.62 -12.53 -38.06
CA ARG A 91 43.24 -11.27 -38.73
C ARG A 91 41.73 -11.13 -38.84
N GLU A 92 41.02 -12.20 -39.17
CA GLU A 92 39.56 -12.19 -39.27
C GLU A 92 38.89 -11.98 -37.92
N ASN A 93 39.35 -12.67 -36.87
CA ASN A 93 38.88 -12.45 -35.50
C ASN A 93 39.09 -11.00 -35.05
N LEU A 94 40.21 -10.37 -35.43
CA LEU A 94 40.44 -8.97 -35.12
C LEU A 94 39.47 -8.05 -35.87
N LYS A 95 39.14 -8.35 -37.13
CA LYS A 95 38.13 -7.60 -37.90
C LYS A 95 36.74 -7.75 -37.28
N LEU A 96 36.34 -8.98 -36.94
CA LEU A 96 35.06 -9.27 -36.30
C LEU A 96 34.94 -8.57 -34.95
N LYS A 97 36.01 -8.56 -34.14
CA LYS A 97 36.02 -7.85 -32.86
C LYS A 97 35.78 -6.35 -33.04
N LYS A 98 36.43 -5.72 -34.03
CA LYS A 98 36.22 -4.30 -34.34
C LYS A 98 34.79 -4.02 -34.79
N LEU A 99 34.27 -4.87 -35.66
CA LEU A 99 32.90 -4.73 -36.17
C LEU A 99 31.87 -4.89 -35.04
N LEU A 100 32.07 -5.87 -34.14
CA LEU A 100 31.22 -6.06 -32.96
C LEU A 100 31.24 -4.84 -32.05
N THR A 101 32.41 -4.27 -31.78
CA THR A 101 32.51 -3.03 -30.99
C THR A 101 31.74 -1.88 -31.63
N GLN A 102 31.84 -1.73 -32.95
CA GLN A 102 31.09 -0.70 -33.68
C GLN A 102 29.58 -0.90 -33.55
N TYR A 103 29.08 -2.12 -33.76
CA TYR A 103 27.65 -2.42 -33.61
C TYR A 103 27.14 -2.20 -32.19
N LEU A 104 27.95 -2.52 -31.17
CA LEU A 104 27.58 -2.27 -29.77
C LEU A 104 27.49 -0.77 -29.49
N THR A 105 28.44 0.02 -29.96
CA THR A 105 28.40 1.49 -29.79
C THR A 105 27.22 2.13 -30.53
N GLU A 106 26.92 1.67 -31.75
CA GLU A 106 25.74 2.16 -32.50
C GLU A 106 24.43 1.78 -31.78
N ALA A 107 24.33 0.57 -31.23
CA ALA A 107 23.16 0.16 -30.44
C ALA A 107 23.00 0.97 -29.15
N GLU A 108 24.09 1.24 -28.43
CA GLU A 108 24.08 2.10 -27.23
C GLU A 108 23.64 3.52 -27.55
N GLN A 109 24.07 4.08 -28.69
CA GLN A 109 23.64 5.41 -29.15
C GLN A 109 22.15 5.45 -29.50
N LEU A 110 21.66 4.45 -30.24
CA LEU A 110 20.23 4.36 -30.58
C LEU A 110 19.37 4.22 -29.33
N GLN A 111 19.79 3.41 -28.36
CA GLN A 111 19.07 3.25 -27.10
C GLN A 111 19.04 4.56 -26.30
N PHE A 112 20.16 5.30 -26.25
CA PHE A 112 20.20 6.61 -25.59
C PHE A 112 19.27 7.63 -26.28
N GLU A 113 19.22 7.64 -27.61
CA GLU A 113 18.32 8.51 -28.37
C GLU A 113 16.83 8.15 -28.16
N GLU A 114 16.50 6.85 -28.09
CA GLU A 114 15.15 6.39 -27.78
C GLU A 114 14.74 6.78 -26.35
N ASP A 115 15.63 6.59 -25.37
CA ASP A 115 15.36 6.95 -23.97
C ASP A 115 15.15 8.47 -23.81
N ASP A 116 15.96 9.31 -24.47
CA ASP A 116 15.79 10.77 -24.48
C ASP A 116 14.46 11.19 -25.15
N GLN A 117 14.07 10.53 -26.24
CA GLN A 117 12.77 10.78 -26.88
C GLN A 117 11.61 10.40 -25.95
N ILE A 118 11.67 9.23 -25.31
CA ILE A 118 10.66 8.77 -24.35
C ILE A 118 10.55 9.72 -23.16
N GLU A 119 11.67 10.20 -22.62
CA GLU A 119 11.69 11.17 -21.53
C GLU A 119 11.08 12.51 -21.96
N ASN A 120 11.44 13.00 -23.14
CA ASN A 120 10.88 14.22 -23.71
C ASN A 120 9.37 14.11 -23.97
N GLU A 121 8.87 12.97 -24.45
CA GLU A 121 7.44 12.71 -24.60
C GLU A 121 6.72 12.64 -23.25
N LYS A 122 7.26 11.93 -22.26
CA LYS A 122 6.71 11.90 -20.90
C LYS A 122 6.62 13.29 -20.29
N ASN A 123 7.65 14.13 -20.47
CA ASN A 123 7.67 15.51 -19.98
C ASN A 123 6.61 16.37 -20.69
N LYS A 124 6.41 16.20 -22.00
CA LYS A 124 5.32 16.87 -22.74
C LYS A 124 3.94 16.44 -22.24
N GLU A 125 3.72 15.14 -22.04
CA GLU A 125 2.46 14.62 -21.51
C GLU A 125 2.17 15.11 -20.09
N MET A 126 3.19 15.14 -19.23
CA MET A 126 3.07 15.65 -17.86
C MET A 126 2.64 17.12 -17.87
N LYS A 127 3.28 17.95 -18.69
CA LYS A 127 2.92 19.36 -18.86
C LYS A 127 1.49 19.53 -19.39
N GLN A 128 1.07 18.73 -20.37
CA GLN A 128 -0.31 18.74 -20.87
C GLN A 128 -1.32 18.32 -19.80
N LYS A 129 -1.01 17.32 -18.97
CA LYS A 129 -1.86 16.90 -17.84
C LYS A 129 -1.97 17.99 -16.78
N GLU A 130 -0.88 18.70 -16.47
CA GLU A 130 -0.89 19.83 -15.54
C GLU A 130 -1.72 21.00 -16.09
N GLU A 131 -1.56 21.34 -17.36
CA GLU A 131 -2.36 22.38 -18.03
C GLU A 131 -3.85 21.99 -18.09
N LEU A 132 -4.17 20.72 -18.32
CA LEU A 132 -5.55 20.22 -18.28
C LEU A 132 -6.12 20.31 -16.86
N LYS A 133 -5.39 19.84 -15.84
CA LYS A 133 -5.80 19.98 -14.43
C LYS A 133 -6.02 21.44 -14.05
N HIS A 134 -5.14 22.34 -14.49
CA HIS A 134 -5.28 23.77 -14.25
C HIS A 134 -6.53 24.32 -14.95
N ARG A 135 -6.78 23.97 -16.22
CA ARG A 135 -8.00 24.36 -16.94
C ARG A 135 -9.27 23.82 -16.29
N GLU A 136 -9.28 22.56 -15.85
CA GLU A 136 -10.40 21.96 -15.12
C GLU A 136 -10.65 22.66 -13.78
N TYR A 137 -9.58 22.98 -13.04
CA TYR A 137 -9.68 23.76 -11.80
C TYR A 137 -10.25 25.16 -12.06
N GLN A 138 -9.78 25.86 -13.10
CA GLN A 138 -10.30 27.16 -13.49
C GLN A 138 -11.75 27.09 -13.97
N SER A 139 -12.13 26.04 -14.70
CA SER A 139 -13.51 25.81 -15.14
C SER A 139 -14.42 25.50 -13.95
N LYS A 140 -13.99 24.66 -12.99
CA LYS A 140 -14.70 24.42 -11.74
C LYS A 140 -14.87 25.71 -10.93
N LEU A 141 -13.81 26.51 -10.80
CA LEU A 141 -13.85 27.79 -10.12
C LEU A 141 -14.79 28.77 -10.84
N HIS A 142 -14.77 28.81 -12.17
CA HIS A 142 -15.68 29.62 -12.97
C HIS A 142 -17.13 29.17 -12.80
N ASN A 143 -17.40 27.86 -12.82
CA ASN A 143 -18.73 27.31 -12.59
C ASN A 143 -19.23 27.56 -11.16
N GLN A 144 -18.35 27.49 -10.16
CA GLN A 144 -18.66 27.87 -8.78
C GLN A 144 -18.96 29.36 -8.67
N ARG A 145 -18.16 30.23 -9.30
CA ARG A 145 -18.38 31.69 -9.32
C ARG A 145 -19.64 32.06 -10.08
N SER A 146 -19.91 31.39 -11.20
CA SER A 146 -21.12 31.56 -12.00
C SER A 146 -22.35 31.09 -11.23
N GLY A 147 -22.29 29.91 -10.62
CA GLY A 147 -23.34 29.39 -9.74
C GLY A 147 -23.60 30.31 -8.55
N LEU A 148 -22.54 30.78 -7.88
CA LEU A 148 -22.64 31.74 -6.78
C LEU A 148 -23.22 33.08 -7.27
N LEU A 149 -22.84 33.55 -8.46
CA LEU A 149 -23.39 34.77 -9.06
C LEU A 149 -24.88 34.60 -9.40
N THR A 150 -25.28 33.44 -9.94
CA THR A 150 -26.69 33.09 -10.15
C THR A 150 -27.45 33.04 -8.83
N THR A 151 -26.88 32.43 -7.79
CA THR A 151 -27.47 32.41 -6.44
C THR A 151 -27.58 33.83 -5.87
N ILE A 152 -26.54 34.67 -5.97
CA ILE A 152 -26.58 36.07 -5.50
C ILE A 152 -27.60 36.89 -6.31
N ILE A 153 -27.74 36.67 -7.61
CA ILE A 153 -28.75 37.34 -8.45
C ILE A 153 -30.15 36.87 -8.04
N GLN A 154 -30.37 35.57 -7.84
CA GLN A 154 -31.63 35.01 -7.34
C GLN A 154 -31.93 35.48 -5.92
N GLU A 155 -30.95 35.54 -5.03
CA GLU A 155 -31.07 36.05 -3.66
C GLU A 155 -31.38 37.55 -3.68
N LYS A 156 -30.72 38.35 -4.52
CA LYS A 156 -31.06 39.78 -4.70
C LYS A 156 -32.46 39.98 -5.30
N ASP A 157 -32.90 39.11 -6.21
CA ASP A 157 -34.26 39.15 -6.77
C ASP A 157 -35.32 38.63 -5.78
N LEU A 158 -34.95 37.75 -4.83
CA LEU A 158 -35.79 37.28 -3.72
C LEU A 158 -35.84 38.31 -2.57
N GLU A 159 -34.71 38.95 -2.23
CA GLU A 159 -34.60 40.04 -1.26
C GLU A 159 -35.43 41.25 -1.70
N LYS A 160 -35.47 41.53 -3.01
CA LYS A 160 -36.37 42.56 -3.58
C LYS A 160 -37.85 42.16 -3.53
N ARG A 161 -38.19 40.88 -3.34
CA ARG A 161 -39.59 40.41 -3.38
C ARG A 161 -40.24 40.17 -2.02
N LYS A 162 -39.52 39.88 -0.93
CA LYS A 162 -40.07 39.87 0.45
C LYS A 162 -38.97 40.07 1.51
N ILE A 163 -38.79 41.29 2.02
CA ILE A 163 -38.08 41.47 3.30
C ILE A 163 -38.97 40.84 4.38
N ILE A 164 -38.58 39.66 4.88
CA ILE A 164 -39.29 39.02 5.99
C ILE A 164 -38.98 39.81 7.27
N PRO A 165 -39.99 40.33 7.98
CA PRO A 165 -39.76 41.18 9.13
C PRO A 165 -39.50 40.36 10.41
N TRP A 166 -38.35 39.65 10.47
CA TRP A 166 -38.00 38.77 11.59
C TRP A 166 -38.11 39.43 12.96
N GLN A 167 -37.69 40.69 13.07
CA GLN A 167 -37.83 41.47 14.31
C GLN A 167 -39.29 41.69 14.73
N LYS A 168 -40.21 41.83 13.77
CA LYS A 168 -41.64 41.96 14.09
C LYS A 168 -42.19 40.63 14.60
N ILE A 169 -41.83 39.53 13.94
CA ILE A 169 -42.23 38.18 14.37
C ILE A 169 -41.72 37.90 15.79
N ALA A 170 -40.45 38.20 16.08
CA ALA A 170 -39.87 38.05 17.41
C ALA A 170 -40.58 38.92 18.47
N LYS A 171 -40.96 40.15 18.11
CA LYS A 171 -41.74 41.02 18.99
C LYS A 171 -43.12 40.45 19.28
N ASP A 172 -43.79 39.88 18.28
CA ASP A 172 -45.11 39.26 18.47
C ASP A 172 -45.03 38.03 19.39
N MET A 173 -43.99 37.20 19.28
CA MET A 173 -43.76 36.06 20.18
C MET A 173 -43.52 36.47 21.64
N ASN A 174 -42.86 37.60 21.87
CA ASN A 174 -42.57 38.13 23.21
C ASN A 174 -43.74 38.89 23.84
N LYS A 175 -44.86 39.09 23.14
CA LYS A 175 -46.01 39.76 23.74
C LYS A 175 -46.62 38.88 24.83
N PRO A 176 -46.94 39.47 26.01
CA PRO A 176 -47.76 38.78 26.99
C PRO A 176 -49.14 38.49 26.39
N ILE A 177 -49.75 37.40 26.81
CA ILE A 177 -51.13 37.06 26.47
C ILE A 177 -51.99 37.34 27.70
N ASN A 178 -53.09 38.06 27.52
CA ASN A 178 -54.17 38.07 28.50
C ASN A 178 -54.98 36.79 28.36
N GLU A 179 -54.75 35.82 29.24
CA GLU A 179 -55.38 34.49 29.18
C GLU A 179 -56.91 34.51 29.41
N GLU A 180 -57.47 35.66 29.82
CA GLU A 180 -58.91 35.84 30.02
C GLU A 180 -59.65 36.35 28.76
N ASN A 181 -58.93 36.76 27.71
CA ASN A 181 -59.51 37.32 26.49
C ASN A 181 -59.30 36.39 25.29
N GLU A 182 -60.29 35.53 25.00
CA GLU A 182 -60.22 34.53 23.94
C GLU A 182 -59.93 35.11 22.54
N GLU A 183 -60.50 36.27 22.20
CA GLU A 183 -60.26 36.91 20.90
C GLU A 183 -58.79 37.37 20.76
N GLU A 184 -58.24 37.96 21.83
CA GLU A 184 -56.84 38.41 21.85
C GLU A 184 -55.86 37.23 21.81
N ILE A 185 -56.18 36.14 22.51
CA ILE A 185 -55.43 34.87 22.44
C ILE A 185 -55.40 34.39 20.99
N GLN A 186 -56.56 34.29 20.36
CA GLN A 186 -56.67 33.77 19.00
C GLN A 186 -55.88 34.63 18.00
N GLU A 187 -56.06 35.95 18.03
CA GLU A 187 -55.35 36.85 17.11
C GLU A 187 -53.83 36.79 17.27
N LEU A 188 -53.33 36.74 18.51
CA LEU A 188 -51.90 36.68 18.76
C LEU A 188 -51.34 35.30 18.40
N GLN A 189 -52.09 34.24 18.67
CA GLN A 189 -51.72 32.89 18.27
C GLN A 189 -51.59 32.80 16.74
N GLU A 190 -52.57 33.29 15.98
CA GLU A 190 -52.52 33.30 14.52
C GLU A 190 -51.28 34.03 13.97
N LYS A 191 -50.89 35.15 14.57
CA LYS A 191 -49.66 35.88 14.18
C LYS A 191 -48.40 35.06 14.46
N ILE A 192 -48.34 34.37 15.59
CA ILE A 192 -47.22 33.49 15.96
C ILE A 192 -47.18 32.27 15.03
N GLU A 193 -48.31 31.66 14.71
CA GLU A 193 -48.43 30.54 13.77
C GLU A 193 -47.91 30.91 12.38
N GLN A 194 -48.32 32.06 11.85
CA GLN A 194 -47.82 32.57 10.57
C GLN A 194 -46.30 32.80 10.60
N GLY A 195 -45.78 33.32 11.72
CA GLY A 195 -44.35 33.45 11.96
C GLY A 195 -43.62 32.11 11.94
N CYS A 196 -44.15 31.11 12.63
CA CYS A 196 -43.60 29.75 12.70
C CYS A 196 -43.60 29.06 11.33
N GLU A 197 -44.67 29.19 10.54
CA GLU A 197 -44.72 28.65 9.18
C GLU A 197 -43.75 29.38 8.24
N THR A 198 -43.53 30.68 8.44
CA THR A 198 -42.50 31.43 7.72
C THR A 198 -41.09 30.92 8.06
N ILE A 199 -40.81 30.65 9.34
CA ILE A 199 -39.52 30.05 9.77
C ILE A 199 -39.35 28.67 9.13
N LYS A 200 -40.37 27.81 9.23
CA LYS A 200 -40.36 26.46 8.68
C LYS A 200 -40.14 26.45 7.17
N SER A 201 -40.92 27.20 6.40
CA SER A 201 -40.73 27.30 4.93
C SER A 201 -39.36 27.86 4.54
N THR A 202 -38.76 28.70 5.39
CA THR A 202 -37.42 29.26 5.19
C THR A 202 -36.31 28.24 5.48
N LEU A 203 -36.45 27.40 6.52
CA LEU A 203 -35.35 26.60 7.07
C LEU A 203 -35.47 25.08 6.87
N GLN A 204 -36.68 24.54 6.81
CA GLN A 204 -36.91 23.10 6.84
C GLN A 204 -36.24 22.39 5.65
N GLY A 205 -35.43 21.39 5.94
CA GLY A 205 -34.72 20.57 4.94
C GLY A 205 -33.64 21.32 4.16
N LYS A 206 -33.27 22.55 4.56
CA LYS A 206 -32.33 23.42 3.85
C LYS A 206 -31.06 23.67 4.64
N ILE A 207 -29.92 23.63 3.96
CA ILE A 207 -28.61 23.98 4.52
C ILE A 207 -28.38 25.48 4.32
N VAL A 208 -28.92 26.31 5.21
CA VAL A 208 -28.92 27.79 5.10
C VAL A 208 -28.35 28.45 6.36
N TYR A 209 -27.07 28.19 6.65
CA TYR A 209 -26.42 28.64 7.89
C TYR A 209 -26.49 30.15 8.14
N VAL A 210 -26.24 30.97 7.10
CA VAL A 210 -26.28 32.44 7.20
C VAL A 210 -27.68 32.94 7.57
N LYS A 211 -28.71 32.40 6.91
CA LYS A 211 -30.11 32.79 7.17
C LYS A 211 -30.55 32.39 8.58
N ARG A 212 -30.14 31.20 9.05
CA ARG A 212 -30.43 30.74 10.40
C ARG A 212 -29.79 31.63 11.46
N LYS A 213 -28.51 31.98 11.27
CA LYS A 213 -27.79 32.93 12.14
C LYS A 213 -28.50 34.29 12.17
N GLU A 214 -28.95 34.78 11.01
CA GLU A 214 -29.74 36.03 10.92
C GLU A 214 -31.03 35.93 11.74
N ILE A 215 -31.83 34.86 11.58
CA ILE A 215 -33.10 34.69 12.30
C ILE A 215 -32.88 34.65 13.82
N ILE A 216 -31.85 33.93 14.28
CA ILE A 216 -31.48 33.85 15.71
C ILE A 216 -31.09 35.24 16.23
N GLN A 217 -30.23 35.97 15.51
CA GLN A 217 -29.80 37.33 15.89
C GLN A 217 -30.95 38.35 15.93
N ARG A 218 -32.08 38.06 15.26
CA ARG A 218 -33.26 38.92 15.22
C ARG A 218 -34.24 38.67 16.38
N GLY A 219 -33.91 37.77 17.33
CA GLY A 219 -34.63 37.59 18.59
C GLY A 219 -35.71 36.49 18.57
N ILE A 220 -35.75 35.65 17.54
CA ILE A 220 -36.80 34.63 17.37
C ILE A 220 -36.66 33.52 18.43
N VAL A 221 -35.43 33.13 18.75
CA VAL A 221 -35.15 32.07 19.73
C VAL A 221 -35.67 32.50 21.10
N GLU A 222 -35.37 33.72 21.51
CA GLU A 222 -35.83 34.32 22.77
C GLU A 222 -37.36 34.40 22.83
N GLY A 223 -38.00 34.79 21.72
CA GLY A 223 -39.46 34.81 21.62
C GLY A 223 -40.10 33.43 21.81
N LEU A 224 -39.53 32.38 21.20
CA LEU A 224 -40.03 31.01 21.36
C LEU A 224 -39.76 30.46 22.77
N ILE A 225 -38.59 30.72 23.35
CA ILE A 225 -38.27 30.32 24.74
C ILE A 225 -39.25 30.97 25.70
N ASN A 226 -39.53 32.27 25.53
CA ASN A 226 -40.48 33.00 26.36
C ASN A 226 -41.89 32.38 26.30
N ILE A 227 -42.32 31.92 25.12
CA ILE A 227 -43.58 31.18 24.97
C ILE A 227 -43.55 29.87 25.77
N PHE A 228 -42.50 29.07 25.60
CA PHE A 228 -42.38 27.75 26.25
C PHE A 228 -42.29 27.86 27.77
N GLU A 229 -41.65 28.90 28.29
CA GLU A 229 -41.41 29.06 29.72
C GLU A 229 -42.63 29.65 30.46
N HIS A 230 -43.36 30.58 29.86
CA HIS A 230 -44.34 31.39 30.60
C HIS A 230 -45.80 31.14 30.25
N ARG A 231 -46.15 30.68 29.04
CA ARG A 231 -47.57 30.51 28.63
C ARG A 231 -48.15 29.20 29.15
N ASP A 232 -49.47 29.09 29.35
CA ASP A 232 -50.09 27.77 29.57
C ASP A 232 -49.64 26.78 28.47
N LEU A 233 -49.19 25.59 28.88
CA LEU A 233 -48.74 24.53 27.97
C LEU A 233 -49.80 24.18 26.92
N LYS A 234 -51.09 24.32 27.24
CA LYS A 234 -52.19 24.09 26.28
C LYS A 234 -52.19 25.06 25.09
N LEU A 235 -51.56 26.23 25.24
CA LEU A 235 -51.43 27.24 24.20
C LEU A 235 -50.13 27.07 23.38
N VAL A 236 -49.24 26.17 23.81
CA VAL A 236 -48.04 25.82 23.05
C VAL A 236 -48.43 24.88 21.92
N THR A 237 -48.11 25.28 20.70
CA THR A 237 -48.46 24.51 19.50
C THR A 237 -47.26 23.83 18.90
N ARG A 238 -47.52 22.76 18.14
CA ARG A 238 -46.45 22.00 17.48
C ARG A 238 -45.70 22.83 16.46
N SER A 239 -46.34 23.80 15.81
CA SER A 239 -45.66 24.68 14.86
C SER A 239 -44.54 25.48 15.52
N GLN A 240 -44.73 25.92 16.77
CA GLN A 240 -43.74 26.64 17.56
C GLN A 240 -42.55 25.73 17.91
N THR A 241 -42.80 24.49 18.33
CA THR A 241 -41.73 23.52 18.62
C THR A 241 -40.98 23.09 17.37
N VAL A 242 -41.68 22.85 16.25
CA VAL A 242 -41.06 22.58 14.95
C VAL A 242 -40.22 23.77 14.46
N ALA A 243 -40.71 25.00 14.64
CA ALA A 243 -39.94 26.20 14.28
C ALA A 243 -38.65 26.28 15.10
N PHE A 244 -38.70 25.98 16.40
CA PHE A 244 -37.53 25.90 17.26
C PHE A 244 -36.58 24.77 16.85
N ALA A 245 -37.07 23.56 16.58
CA ALA A 245 -36.27 22.43 16.09
C ALA A 245 -35.56 22.77 14.78
N ASN A 246 -36.26 23.43 13.86
CA ASN A 246 -35.70 23.97 12.62
C ASN A 246 -34.73 25.14 12.83
N LEU A 247 -34.53 25.66 14.05
CA LEU A 247 -33.44 26.57 14.39
C LEU A 247 -32.24 25.82 14.98
N THR A 248 -32.41 24.58 15.46
CA THR A 248 -31.35 23.75 16.05
C THR A 248 -30.61 22.81 15.09
N ALA A 249 -31.22 22.37 13.96
CA ALA A 249 -30.51 21.59 12.93
C ALA A 249 -30.98 21.86 11.47
N PRO A 250 -30.10 21.74 10.45
CA PRO A 250 -28.64 21.56 10.55
C PRO A 250 -27.95 22.89 10.93
N CYS A 251 -26.99 22.83 11.87
CA CYS A 251 -26.33 24.02 12.42
C CYS A 251 -24.80 23.92 12.33
N SER A 252 -24.15 25.07 12.13
CA SER A 252 -22.70 25.23 12.30
C SER A 252 -22.35 25.44 13.77
N THR A 253 -21.08 25.21 14.15
CA THR A 253 -20.57 25.45 15.51
C THR A 253 -20.89 26.87 16.01
N ASP A 254 -20.69 27.90 15.19
CA ASP A 254 -21.05 29.29 15.51
C ASP A 254 -22.53 29.47 15.87
N THR A 255 -23.42 28.76 15.16
CA THR A 255 -24.87 28.86 15.40
C THR A 255 -25.25 28.21 16.72
N LEU A 256 -24.57 27.12 17.08
CA LEU A 256 -24.77 26.40 18.33
C LEU A 256 -24.28 27.21 19.54
N ILE A 257 -23.14 27.91 19.41
CA ILE A 257 -22.66 28.86 20.43
C ILE A 257 -23.69 29.97 20.63
N LEU A 258 -24.20 30.57 19.54
CA LEU A 258 -25.24 31.60 19.62
C LEU A 258 -26.50 31.10 20.31
N LEU A 259 -26.91 29.85 20.04
CA LEU A 259 -28.05 29.24 20.71
C LEU A 259 -27.76 29.10 22.20
N TYR A 260 -26.61 28.54 22.59
CA TYR A 260 -26.22 28.35 23.98
C TYR A 260 -26.38 29.62 24.85
N GLU A 261 -25.97 30.78 24.32
CA GLU A 261 -26.10 32.07 25.00
C GLU A 261 -27.55 32.49 25.35
N LYS A 262 -28.57 31.84 24.76
CA LYS A 262 -29.99 32.23 24.91
C LYS A 262 -30.73 31.59 26.08
N GLN A 263 -30.07 30.81 26.94
CA GLN A 263 -30.68 30.25 28.17
C GLN A 263 -31.98 29.46 27.90
N HIS A 264 -31.96 28.55 26.93
CA HIS A 264 -33.14 27.82 26.44
C HIS A 264 -33.61 26.65 27.31
N TYR A 265 -32.79 26.16 28.24
CA TYR A 265 -33.10 24.93 28.95
C TYR A 265 -34.40 24.99 29.77
N PRO A 266 -34.69 26.01 30.59
CA PRO A 266 -35.91 26.03 31.39
C PRO A 266 -37.18 25.88 30.54
N GLY A 267 -37.30 26.66 29.46
CA GLY A 267 -38.42 26.59 28.52
C GLY A 267 -38.53 25.22 27.83
N LEU A 268 -37.43 24.68 27.30
CA LEU A 268 -37.44 23.36 26.65
C LEU A 268 -37.81 22.23 27.61
N MET A 269 -37.30 22.25 28.85
CA MET A 269 -37.59 21.22 29.85
C MET A 269 -39.07 21.22 30.25
N ARG A 270 -39.72 22.40 30.28
CA ARG A 270 -41.15 22.51 30.59
C ARG A 270 -42.02 21.81 29.53
N LEU A 271 -41.57 21.75 28.28
CA LEU A 271 -42.28 21.05 27.21
C LEU A 271 -42.32 19.53 27.39
N PHE A 272 -41.48 18.95 28.24
CA PHE A 272 -41.48 17.51 28.49
C PHE A 272 -42.78 17.03 29.13
N ASP A 273 -43.48 17.91 29.86
CA ASP A 273 -44.77 17.64 30.51
C ASP A 273 -45.98 17.94 29.61
N HIS A 274 -45.75 18.21 28.33
CA HIS A 274 -46.82 18.45 27.37
C HIS A 274 -47.58 17.17 27.02
N GLN A 275 -48.92 17.23 26.93
CA GLN A 275 -49.77 16.05 26.67
C GLN A 275 -49.63 15.50 25.24
N ASN A 276 -49.27 16.35 24.29
CA ASN A 276 -49.00 15.94 22.90
C ASN A 276 -47.55 15.46 22.75
N GLN A 277 -47.40 14.16 22.49
CA GLN A 277 -46.10 13.50 22.31
C GLN A 277 -45.23 14.16 21.23
N LEU A 278 -45.82 14.67 20.15
CA LEU A 278 -45.05 15.27 19.06
C LEU A 278 -44.36 16.58 19.49
N ILE A 279 -44.94 17.32 20.43
CA ILE A 279 -44.32 18.51 21.03
C ILE A 279 -43.16 18.09 21.94
N VAL A 280 -43.32 16.99 22.67
CA VAL A 280 -42.25 16.41 23.50
C VAL A 280 -41.09 15.96 22.60
N ASP A 281 -41.38 15.25 21.50
CA ASP A 281 -40.37 14.78 20.55
C ASP A 281 -39.60 15.94 19.93
N ASP A 282 -40.29 17.00 19.50
CA ASP A 282 -39.66 18.20 18.96
C ASP A 282 -38.74 18.87 20.01
N ALA A 283 -39.17 18.95 21.27
CA ALA A 283 -38.38 19.52 22.36
C ALA A 283 -37.11 18.69 22.65
N VAL A 284 -37.24 17.36 22.70
CA VAL A 284 -36.12 16.44 22.89
C VAL A 284 -35.16 16.49 21.71
N ALA A 285 -35.67 16.59 20.48
CA ALA A 285 -34.86 16.74 19.28
C ALA A 285 -34.03 18.03 19.34
N SER A 286 -34.67 19.15 19.71
CA SER A 286 -34.02 20.44 19.90
C SER A 286 -32.92 20.37 20.96
N LEU A 287 -33.23 19.78 22.11
CA LEU A 287 -32.25 19.58 23.19
C LEU A 287 -31.05 18.75 22.71
N PHE A 288 -31.32 17.61 22.09
CA PHE A 288 -30.28 16.71 21.59
C PHE A 288 -29.36 17.43 20.59
N ASN A 289 -29.92 18.20 19.65
CA ASN A 289 -29.12 18.96 18.69
C ASN A 289 -28.22 20.00 19.36
N ILE A 290 -28.74 20.71 20.37
CA ILE A 290 -27.97 21.69 21.15
C ILE A 290 -26.84 20.99 21.94
N VAL A 291 -27.13 19.86 22.59
CA VAL A 291 -26.14 19.06 23.33
C VAL A 291 -25.03 18.58 22.41
N CYS A 292 -25.36 17.95 21.27
CA CYS A 292 -24.34 17.49 20.31
C CYS A 292 -23.47 18.63 19.78
N GLY A 293 -24.06 19.82 19.61
CA GLY A 293 -23.33 21.01 19.24
C GLY A 293 -22.31 21.45 20.29
N GLY A 294 -22.72 21.42 21.56
CA GLY A 294 -21.83 21.67 22.70
C GLY A 294 -20.73 20.63 22.83
N SER A 295 -21.01 19.34 22.60
CA SER A 295 -19.97 18.29 22.67
C SER A 295 -18.83 18.55 21.68
N SER A 296 -19.15 19.17 20.54
CA SER A 296 -18.21 19.48 19.45
C SER A 296 -17.49 20.83 19.62
N SER A 297 -17.85 21.66 20.61
CA SER A 297 -17.27 22.99 20.81
C SER A 297 -16.08 23.04 21.75
N VAL A 298 -15.80 21.95 22.49
CA VAL A 298 -14.65 21.82 23.39
C VAL A 298 -13.95 20.46 23.19
N PRO A 299 -12.66 20.30 23.54
CA PRO A 299 -11.94 19.03 23.42
C PRO A 299 -12.62 17.87 24.15
N GLU A 300 -12.41 16.63 23.68
CA GLU A 300 -12.97 15.41 24.31
C GLU A 300 -12.48 15.20 25.75
N THR A 301 -11.31 15.73 26.10
CA THR A 301 -10.73 15.64 27.45
C THR A 301 -11.39 16.59 28.46
N GLU A 302 -12.29 17.46 28.02
CA GLU A 302 -12.99 18.42 28.88
C GLU A 302 -14.43 18.00 29.14
N ALA A 303 -14.95 18.41 30.30
CA ALA A 303 -16.35 18.21 30.63
C ALA A 303 -17.27 18.86 29.60
N HIS A 304 -18.47 18.29 29.43
CA HIS A 304 -19.44 18.84 28.48
C HIS A 304 -19.79 20.30 28.86
N PRO A 305 -19.73 21.27 27.92
CA PRO A 305 -19.87 22.69 28.25
C PRO A 305 -21.25 23.05 28.81
N HIS A 306 -22.26 22.22 28.52
CA HIS A 306 -23.64 22.42 28.96
C HIS A 306 -24.00 21.68 30.26
N TYR A 307 -23.08 20.88 30.84
CA TYR A 307 -23.39 20.06 32.01
C TYR A 307 -23.86 20.91 33.20
N GLN A 308 -23.11 21.98 33.51
CA GLN A 308 -23.41 22.84 34.66
C GLN A 308 -24.78 23.53 34.54
N SER A 309 -25.09 24.11 33.37
CA SER A 309 -26.40 24.74 33.14
C SER A 309 -27.55 23.73 33.19
N MET A 310 -27.31 22.49 32.78
CA MET A 310 -28.30 21.40 32.90
C MET A 310 -28.53 20.98 34.36
N ILE A 311 -27.53 21.08 35.24
CA ILE A 311 -27.71 20.85 36.68
C ILE A 311 -28.50 22.01 37.30
N GLU A 312 -28.17 23.26 36.97
CA GLU A 312 -28.79 24.46 37.55
C GLU A 312 -30.31 24.58 37.30
N CYS A 313 -30.83 23.95 36.25
CA CYS A 313 -32.26 23.96 35.89
C CYS A 313 -33.00 22.63 36.18
N ASP A 314 -32.38 21.71 36.93
CA ASP A 314 -32.83 20.33 37.12
C ASP A 314 -33.00 19.55 35.79
N GLY A 315 -32.35 20.01 34.72
CA GLY A 315 -32.49 19.48 33.37
C GLY A 315 -32.07 18.02 33.25
N ILE A 316 -30.99 17.62 33.94
CA ILE A 316 -30.55 16.20 33.96
C ILE A 316 -31.65 15.31 34.54
N LYS A 317 -32.21 15.69 35.70
CA LYS A 317 -33.26 14.94 36.37
C LYS A 317 -34.54 14.88 35.53
N LYS A 318 -34.95 15.99 34.92
CA LYS A 318 -36.13 16.06 34.04
C LYS A 318 -35.95 15.20 32.79
N LEU A 319 -34.77 15.25 32.16
CA LEU A 319 -34.46 14.44 31.00
C LEU A 319 -34.40 12.94 31.34
N HIS A 320 -33.84 12.58 32.49
CA HIS A 320 -33.85 11.20 32.98
C HIS A 320 -35.28 10.70 33.26
N ASN A 321 -36.11 11.51 33.91
CA ASN A 321 -37.51 11.15 34.14
C ASN A 321 -38.27 10.93 32.83
N LEU A 322 -38.05 11.81 31.83
CA LEU A 322 -38.62 11.64 30.50
C LEU A 322 -38.15 10.33 29.85
N PHE A 323 -36.85 10.04 29.91
CA PHE A 323 -36.27 8.80 29.41
C PHE A 323 -36.93 7.56 30.03
N GLN A 324 -37.13 7.55 31.36
CA GLN A 324 -37.74 6.43 32.07
C GLN A 324 -39.21 6.24 31.71
N ARG A 325 -39.99 7.33 31.61
CA ARG A 325 -41.44 7.26 31.34
C ARG A 325 -41.81 7.15 29.86
N SER A 326 -40.90 7.48 28.94
CA SER A 326 -41.20 7.52 27.51
C SER A 326 -41.42 6.11 26.96
N ALA A 327 -42.62 5.87 26.43
CA ALA A 327 -42.89 4.71 25.58
C ALA A 327 -42.49 4.97 24.12
N ASP A 328 -42.30 6.24 23.75
CA ASP A 328 -41.86 6.62 22.41
C ASP A 328 -40.34 6.39 22.27
N LYS A 329 -39.99 5.60 21.25
CA LYS A 329 -38.61 5.21 20.97
C LYS A 329 -37.74 6.42 20.63
N TYR A 330 -38.27 7.36 19.84
CA TYR A 330 -37.52 8.52 19.39
C TYR A 330 -37.07 9.40 20.56
N SER A 331 -38.02 9.77 21.43
CA SER A 331 -37.75 10.52 22.65
C SER A 331 -36.83 9.77 23.61
N LYS A 332 -37.02 8.44 23.75
CA LYS A 332 -36.20 7.62 24.64
C LYS A 332 -34.74 7.55 24.19
N ASP A 333 -34.49 7.25 22.91
CA ASP A 333 -33.14 7.14 22.36
C ASP A 333 -32.38 8.47 22.40
N ARG A 334 -33.06 9.57 22.05
CA ARG A 334 -32.49 10.92 22.07
C ARG A 334 -32.16 11.37 23.49
N SER A 335 -33.05 11.09 24.45
CA SER A 335 -32.82 11.42 25.86
C SER A 335 -31.62 10.67 26.42
N ALA A 336 -31.54 9.35 26.19
CA ALA A 336 -30.39 8.55 26.60
C ALA A 336 -29.08 9.04 25.98
N SER A 337 -29.11 9.37 24.67
CA SER A 337 -27.92 9.87 23.97
C SER A 337 -27.49 11.24 24.48
N ALA A 338 -28.44 12.16 24.74
CA ALA A 338 -28.14 13.46 25.30
C ALA A 338 -27.59 13.36 26.74
N LEU A 339 -28.16 12.50 27.58
CA LEU A 339 -27.64 12.23 28.93
C LEU A 339 -26.20 11.69 28.88
N GLY A 340 -25.94 10.68 28.06
CA GLY A 340 -24.59 10.11 27.96
C GLY A 340 -23.53 11.13 27.52
N LYS A 341 -23.90 12.06 26.62
CA LYS A 341 -23.02 13.16 26.22
C LYS A 341 -22.82 14.21 27.30
N LEU A 342 -23.87 14.55 28.03
CA LEU A 342 -23.79 15.52 29.12
C LEU A 342 -22.85 15.05 30.23
N TYR A 343 -22.83 13.74 30.51
CA TYR A 343 -21.95 13.13 31.52
C TYR A 343 -20.49 12.94 31.09
N ARG A 344 -20.05 13.53 29.97
CA ARG A 344 -18.64 13.50 29.58
C ARG A 344 -17.74 14.14 30.65
N MET A 345 -16.71 13.41 31.04
CA MET A 345 -15.78 13.73 32.14
C MET A 345 -16.49 14.01 33.47
N LYS A 346 -17.65 13.39 33.71
CA LYS A 346 -18.48 13.54 34.92
C LYS A 346 -19.07 12.21 35.36
N GLU A 347 -18.77 11.81 36.59
CA GLU A 347 -19.30 10.58 37.17
C GLU A 347 -20.85 10.61 37.26
N ILE A 348 -21.47 9.49 36.89
CA ILE A 348 -22.90 9.23 37.15
C ILE A 348 -22.98 8.56 38.52
N GLU A 349 -23.17 9.36 39.58
CA GLU A 349 -23.20 8.88 40.97
C GLU A 349 -24.40 7.96 41.26
N ASP A 350 -25.53 8.23 40.61
CA ASP A 350 -26.75 7.42 40.73
C ASP A 350 -26.57 6.11 39.94
N ALA A 351 -26.42 5.00 40.67
CA ALA A 351 -26.17 3.68 40.10
C ALA A 351 -27.33 3.17 39.24
N GLU A 352 -28.58 3.54 39.55
CA GLU A 352 -29.76 3.15 38.76
C GLU A 352 -29.77 3.91 37.44
N MET A 353 -29.62 5.24 37.50
CA MET A 353 -29.52 6.09 36.30
C MET A 353 -28.38 5.64 35.39
N LYS A 354 -27.22 5.31 35.98
CA LYS A 354 -26.05 4.80 35.27
C LYS A 354 -26.36 3.50 34.52
N ALA A 355 -26.97 2.53 35.20
CA ALA A 355 -27.34 1.25 34.60
C ALA A 355 -28.39 1.41 33.50
N ASP A 356 -29.40 2.24 33.74
CA ASP A 356 -30.49 2.56 32.83
C ASP A 356 -30.00 3.16 31.51
N ILE A 357 -29.19 4.22 31.60
CA ILE A 357 -28.65 4.92 30.42
C ILE A 357 -27.73 3.99 29.62
N ILE A 358 -26.77 3.34 30.27
CA ILE A 358 -25.78 2.48 29.58
C ILE A 358 -26.47 1.26 28.96
N GLY A 359 -27.37 0.62 29.70
CA GLY A 359 -28.13 -0.53 29.22
C GLY A 359 -28.96 -0.18 27.99
N HIS A 360 -29.67 0.95 28.01
CA HIS A 360 -30.44 1.39 26.85
C HIS A 360 -29.55 1.73 25.65
N LEU A 361 -28.47 2.50 25.85
CA LEU A 361 -27.54 2.84 24.77
C LEU A 361 -26.90 1.61 24.12
N LYS A 362 -26.56 0.57 24.90
CA LYS A 362 -26.08 -0.72 24.38
C LYS A 362 -27.13 -1.44 23.52
N SER A 363 -28.42 -1.31 23.86
CA SER A 363 -29.52 -1.99 23.16
C SER A 363 -29.81 -1.42 21.76
N ILE A 364 -29.35 -0.20 21.44
CA ILE A 364 -29.49 0.48 20.14
C ILE A 364 -28.53 -0.14 19.11
N ASN A 365 -28.70 -1.43 18.81
CA ASN A 365 -27.83 -2.18 17.90
C ASN A 365 -28.49 -2.52 16.54
N ASN A 366 -29.82 -2.36 16.42
CA ASN A 366 -30.59 -2.65 15.20
C ASN A 366 -31.24 -1.43 14.53
N ASP A 367 -31.00 -0.23 15.04
CA ASP A 367 -31.56 1.02 14.53
C ASP A 367 -30.96 1.59 13.23
N ASP A 368 -31.44 2.76 12.83
CA ASP A 368 -30.86 3.50 11.72
C ASP A 368 -29.41 3.92 12.03
N ALA A 369 -28.64 4.18 10.96
CA ALA A 369 -27.22 4.47 11.06
C ALA A 369 -26.90 5.71 11.91
N PHE A 370 -27.77 6.73 11.90
CA PHE A 370 -27.57 7.93 12.69
C PHE A 370 -27.75 7.61 14.18
N THR A 371 -28.86 6.99 14.56
CA THR A 371 -29.15 6.65 15.96
C THR A 371 -28.08 5.75 16.57
N LYS A 372 -27.60 4.74 15.81
CA LYS A 372 -26.46 3.89 16.24
C LYS A 372 -25.19 4.68 16.48
N ARG A 373 -24.84 5.60 15.57
CA ARG A 373 -23.63 6.40 15.67
C ARG A 373 -23.67 7.29 16.92
N GLU A 374 -24.80 7.93 17.17
CA GLU A 374 -24.99 8.80 18.32
C GLU A 374 -24.97 8.03 19.63
N ALA A 375 -25.59 6.84 19.69
CA ALA A 375 -25.55 5.98 20.87
C ALA A 375 -24.12 5.53 21.20
N ARG A 376 -23.34 5.11 20.19
CA ARG A 376 -21.92 4.77 20.34
C ARG A 376 -21.06 5.97 20.73
N ALA A 377 -21.38 7.16 20.25
CA ALA A 377 -20.68 8.38 20.67
C ALA A 377 -20.95 8.68 22.15
N ALA A 378 -22.21 8.61 22.58
CA ALA A 378 -22.59 8.80 23.98
C ALA A 378 -21.91 7.78 24.91
N LEU A 379 -21.88 6.49 24.54
CA LEU A 379 -21.16 5.47 25.33
C LEU A 379 -19.67 5.77 25.45
N ARG A 380 -19.01 6.18 24.36
CA ARG A 380 -17.60 6.56 24.40
C ARG A 380 -17.34 7.73 25.32
N GLU A 381 -18.22 8.74 25.31
CA GLU A 381 -18.11 9.90 26.19
C GLU A 381 -18.26 9.52 27.67
N ILE A 382 -19.16 8.61 28.03
CA ILE A 382 -19.28 8.06 29.39
C ILE A 382 -18.00 7.29 29.78
N MET A 383 -17.49 6.43 28.88
CA MET A 383 -16.32 5.57 29.16
C MET A 383 -15.01 6.35 29.32
N GLN A 384 -14.95 7.61 28.90
CA GLN A 384 -13.78 8.48 29.13
C GLN A 384 -13.68 8.94 30.59
N ASN A 385 -14.74 8.81 31.37
CA ASN A 385 -14.75 9.31 32.73
C ASN A 385 -13.76 8.56 33.64
N PRO A 386 -13.16 9.25 34.64
CA PRO A 386 -12.13 8.68 35.50
C PRO A 386 -12.52 7.35 36.15
N GLU A 387 -13.78 7.17 36.56
CA GLU A 387 -14.27 5.95 37.21
C GLU A 387 -14.13 4.68 36.34
N TYR A 388 -14.08 4.82 35.02
CA TYR A 388 -13.88 3.70 34.09
C TYR A 388 -12.42 3.52 33.66
N ASN A 389 -11.56 4.51 33.91
CA ASN A 389 -10.12 4.42 33.62
C ASN A 389 -9.35 3.62 34.68
N ILE A 390 -9.90 3.47 35.89
CA ILE A 390 -9.28 2.70 36.99
C ILE A 390 -9.30 1.19 36.70
N VAL A 391 -10.27 0.71 35.90
CA VAL A 391 -10.40 -0.72 35.55
C VAL A 391 -9.31 -1.20 34.57
N LYS A 392 -8.59 -0.29 33.89
CA LYS A 392 -7.59 -0.67 32.87
C LYS A 392 -6.18 -0.97 33.41
N VAL A 393 -5.94 -0.88 34.71
CA VAL A 393 -4.58 -1.00 35.27
C VAL A 393 -4.28 -2.36 35.89
N ASP A 394 -5.27 -3.26 36.09
CA ASP A 394 -5.00 -4.53 36.81
C ASP A 394 -5.34 -5.85 36.10
N ASP A 395 -5.94 -5.84 34.90
CA ASP A 395 -6.09 -7.07 34.12
C ASP A 395 -5.42 -6.89 32.75
N GLY A 396 -4.16 -7.31 32.68
CA GLY A 396 -3.37 -7.35 31.46
C GLY A 396 -3.91 -8.38 30.47
N GLU A 397 -5.01 -8.04 29.80
CA GLU A 397 -5.44 -8.65 28.53
C GLU A 397 -6.21 -7.58 27.73
N ASP A 398 -5.62 -7.17 26.61
CA ASP A 398 -6.31 -6.42 25.56
C ASP A 398 -7.48 -7.27 25.04
N CYS A 399 -8.65 -7.14 25.67
CA CYS A 399 -9.91 -7.61 25.13
C CYS A 399 -11.00 -6.58 25.42
N ILE A 400 -11.50 -5.96 24.34
CA ILE A 400 -12.82 -5.36 24.33
C ILE A 400 -13.81 -6.50 24.54
N VAL A 401 -14.15 -6.79 25.79
CA VAL A 401 -15.27 -7.67 26.12
C VAL A 401 -16.49 -6.80 26.33
N ILE A 402 -17.35 -6.82 25.31
CA ILE A 402 -18.74 -6.41 25.44
C ILE A 402 -19.47 -7.61 26.04
N GLU A 403 -19.77 -7.54 27.33
CA GLU A 403 -20.93 -8.23 27.92
C GLU A 403 -22.00 -7.20 28.31
#